data_AF-A0A6L4B8B8-F1
#
_entry.id   AF-A0A6L4B8B8-F1
#
_cell.length_a   1.000
_cell.length_b   1.000
_cell.length_c   1.000
_cell.angle_alpha   90.00
_cell.angle_beta   90.00
_cell.angle_gamma   90.00
#
_symmetry.space_group_name_H-M   'P 1'
#
loop_
_entity.id
_entity.type
_entity.pdbx_description
1 polymer ?
#
loop_
_entity_poly.entity_id
_entity_poly.type
_entity_poly.pdbx_seq_one_letter_code
_entity_poly.pdbx_strand_id
1 'polypeptide(L)'
;MEIKDFVELGVEKTGSRPALASALCVTPNQISNARDRGLPVSACYALAELIGRDAGEIIAASELVTEKKPERRAVLMKYLAKAVAVSNIAACALIMTFGQSQDASASTSTDLQQSGPSNFQN
;
A
#
# COMPACT_ATOMS: atom_id res chain seq x y z
N MET A 1 -5.43 16.13 -9.90
CA MET A 1 -6.23 15.63 -8.77
C MET A 1 -6.53 16.81 -7.86
N GLU A 2 -7.75 16.89 -7.31
CA GLU A 2 -8.19 17.93 -6.39
C GLU A 2 -8.18 17.42 -4.94
N ILE A 3 -8.28 18.33 -3.96
CA ILE A 3 -8.28 17.95 -2.54
C ILE A 3 -9.45 17.01 -2.18
N LYS A 4 -10.59 17.15 -2.85
CA LYS A 4 -11.76 16.28 -2.65
C LYS A 4 -11.44 14.82 -3.01
N ASP A 5 -10.67 14.62 -4.09
CA ASP A 5 -10.34 13.28 -4.60
C ASP A 5 -9.43 12.56 -3.59
N PHE A 6 -8.46 13.28 -2.99
CA PHE A 6 -7.64 12.73 -1.91
C PHE A 6 -8.43 12.40 -0.65
N VAL A 7 -9.41 13.24 -0.30
CA VAL A 7 -10.30 12.97 0.82
C VAL A 7 -11.12 11.71 0.55
N GLU A 8 -11.64 11.53 -0.67
CA GLU A 8 -12.36 10.32 -1.06
C GLU A 8 -11.49 9.06 -0.96
N LEU A 9 -10.25 9.11 -1.46
CA LEU A 9 -9.28 8.02 -1.28
C LEU A 9 -8.98 7.72 0.20
N GLY A 10 -8.89 8.75 1.04
CA GLY A 10 -8.73 8.59 2.49
C GLY A 10 -9.95 7.94 3.14
N VAL A 11 -11.17 8.29 2.69
CA VAL A 11 -12.41 7.67 3.15
C VAL A 11 -12.47 6.20 2.73
N GLU A 12 -12.07 5.86 1.51
CA GLU A 12 -12.00 4.48 1.05
C GLU A 12 -11.05 3.63 1.91
N LYS A 13 -9.90 4.18 2.33
CA LYS A 13 -8.94 3.51 3.21
C LYS A 13 -9.42 3.32 4.65
N THR A 14 -10.20 4.27 5.18
CA THR A 14 -10.65 4.29 6.58
C THR A 14 -12.08 3.78 6.77
N GLY A 15 -12.84 3.64 5.69
CA GLY A 15 -14.23 3.19 5.65
C GLY A 15 -15.27 4.29 5.89
N SER A 16 -14.91 5.46 6.45
CA SER A 16 -15.87 6.55 6.69
C SER A 16 -15.21 7.91 6.90
N ARG A 17 -15.96 9.01 6.65
CA ARG A 17 -15.47 10.39 6.91
C ARG A 17 -15.11 10.66 8.38
N PRO A 18 -15.88 10.18 9.39
CA PRO A 18 -15.48 10.33 10.78
C PRO A 18 -14.19 9.59 11.12
N ALA A 19 -14.02 8.35 10.60
CA ALA A 19 -12.79 7.59 10.80
C ALA A 19 -11.58 8.30 10.17
N LEU A 20 -11.75 8.88 8.98
CA LEU A 20 -10.73 9.73 8.36
C LEU A 20 -10.40 10.96 9.23
N ALA A 21 -11.41 11.65 9.76
CA ALA A 21 -11.19 12.81 10.62
C ALA A 21 -10.34 12.45 11.85
N SER A 22 -10.64 11.32 12.49
CA SER A 22 -9.86 10.77 13.59
C SER A 22 -8.43 10.41 13.18
N ALA A 23 -8.25 9.74 12.03
CA ALA A 23 -6.93 9.37 11.51
C ALA A 23 -6.04 10.58 11.18
N LEU A 24 -6.64 11.68 10.71
CA LEU A 24 -5.95 12.92 10.38
C LEU A 24 -5.83 13.89 11.57
N CYS A 25 -6.32 13.52 12.76
CA CYS A 25 -6.37 14.38 13.94
C CYS A 25 -7.07 15.73 13.69
N VAL A 26 -8.14 15.74 12.89
CA VAL A 26 -8.94 16.94 12.58
C VAL A 26 -10.41 16.74 12.95
N THR A 27 -11.17 17.83 12.92
CA THR A 27 -12.61 17.75 13.14
C THR A 27 -13.33 17.27 11.87
N PRO A 28 -14.47 16.56 11.99
CA PRO A 28 -15.26 16.15 10.82
C PRO A 28 -15.67 17.33 9.92
N ASN A 29 -15.87 18.51 10.50
CA ASN A 29 -16.18 19.73 9.76
C ASN A 29 -15.02 20.17 8.84
N GLN A 30 -13.77 19.92 9.20
CA GLN A 30 -12.63 20.20 8.32
C GLN A 30 -12.61 19.24 7.13
N ILE A 31 -12.97 17.97 7.32
CA ILE A 31 -13.11 17.01 6.22
C ILE A 31 -14.25 17.39 5.28
N SER A 32 -15.38 17.86 5.81
CA SER A 32 -16.51 18.31 4.99
C SER A 32 -16.20 19.57 4.18
N ASN A 33 -15.48 20.52 4.78
CA ASN A 33 -15.15 21.80 4.15
C ASN A 33 -13.83 21.79 3.38
N ALA A 34 -13.16 20.65 3.26
CA ALA A 34 -11.85 20.54 2.61
C ALA A 34 -11.85 21.10 1.19
N ARG A 35 -12.96 20.93 0.44
CA ARG A 35 -13.14 21.48 -0.91
C ARG A 35 -13.12 23.01 -0.96
N ASP A 36 -13.60 23.66 0.08
CA ASP A 36 -13.81 25.12 0.10
C ASP A 36 -12.74 25.86 0.90
N ARG A 37 -12.07 25.17 1.84
CA ARG A 37 -11.08 25.77 2.74
C ARG A 37 -9.70 25.10 2.72
N GLY A 38 -9.56 24.01 1.97
CA GLY A 38 -8.39 23.14 2.09
C GLY A 38 -8.37 22.38 3.43
N LEU A 39 -7.30 21.64 3.63
CA LEU A 39 -6.92 20.96 4.86
C LEU A 39 -5.67 21.62 5.47
N PRO A 40 -5.53 21.60 6.81
CA PRO A 40 -4.28 22.00 7.44
C PRO A 40 -3.11 21.13 6.97
N VAL A 41 -1.91 21.70 6.91
CA VAL A 41 -0.71 21.03 6.41
C VAL A 41 -0.41 19.72 7.14
N SER A 42 -0.61 19.68 8.46
CA SER A 42 -0.45 18.46 9.26
C SER A 42 -1.37 17.33 8.80
N ALA A 43 -2.64 17.64 8.50
CA ALA A 43 -3.59 16.67 7.97
C ALA A 43 -3.24 16.22 6.55
N CYS A 44 -2.60 17.09 5.74
CA CYS A 44 -2.13 16.72 4.41
C CYS A 44 -1.01 15.67 4.48
N TYR A 45 -0.07 15.80 5.42
CA TYR A 45 0.97 14.78 5.65
C TYR A 45 0.37 13.45 6.13
N ALA A 46 -0.50 13.48 7.13
CA ALA A 46 -1.19 12.28 7.61
C ALA A 46 -2.01 11.61 6.50
N LEU A 47 -2.66 12.40 5.64
CA LEU A 47 -3.40 11.88 4.50
C LEU A 47 -2.48 11.25 3.47
N ALA A 48 -1.32 11.86 3.19
CA ALA A 48 -0.31 11.34 2.27
C ALA A 48 0.21 9.96 2.71
N GLU A 49 0.52 9.82 4.00
CA GLU A 49 0.94 8.54 4.59
C GLU A 49 -0.17 7.49 4.48
N LEU A 50 -1.41 7.86 4.79
CA LEU A 50 -2.56 6.96 4.77
C LEU A 50 -2.85 6.39 3.37
N ILE A 51 -2.75 7.21 2.33
CA ILE A 51 -3.11 6.82 0.95
C ILE A 51 -1.88 6.48 0.09
N GLY A 52 -0.67 6.60 0.62
CA GLY A 52 0.58 6.33 -0.10
C GLY A 52 0.79 7.27 -1.29
N ARG A 53 0.63 8.58 -1.07
CA ARG A 53 0.83 9.63 -2.09
C ARG A 53 1.90 10.63 -1.64
N ASP A 54 2.37 11.45 -2.58
CA ASP A 54 3.30 12.53 -2.27
C ASP A 54 2.61 13.64 -1.46
N ALA A 55 3.21 14.03 -0.33
CA ALA A 55 2.64 15.07 0.51
C ALA A 55 2.61 16.44 -0.19
N GLY A 56 3.58 16.72 -1.06
CA GLY A 56 3.63 17.96 -1.83
C GLY A 56 2.44 18.08 -2.79
N GLU A 57 1.97 16.98 -3.38
CA GLU A 57 0.78 16.95 -4.22
C GLU A 57 -0.49 17.32 -3.43
N ILE A 58 -0.69 16.72 -2.25
CA ILE A 58 -1.87 16.95 -1.41
C ILE A 58 -1.86 18.37 -0.83
N ILE A 59 -0.71 18.84 -0.36
CA ILE A 59 -0.54 20.21 0.15
C ILE A 59 -0.84 21.21 -0.99
N ALA A 60 -0.32 20.97 -2.19
CA ALA A 60 -0.58 21.84 -3.33
C ALA A 60 -2.06 21.86 -3.70
N ALA A 61 -2.74 20.72 -3.71
CA ALA A 61 -4.18 20.63 -3.91
C ALA A 61 -4.97 21.41 -2.85
N SER A 62 -4.58 21.28 -1.58
CA SER A 62 -5.19 21.97 -0.45
C SER A 62 -5.06 23.49 -0.55
N GLU A 63 -3.84 23.98 -0.78
CA GLU A 63 -3.54 25.41 -0.86
C GLU A 63 -4.16 26.07 -2.10
N LEU A 64 -4.26 25.35 -3.23
CA LEU A 64 -4.88 25.85 -4.46
C LEU A 64 -6.36 26.19 -4.32
N VAL A 65 -7.04 25.66 -3.30
CA VAL A 65 -8.44 26.00 -2.99
C VAL A 65 -8.59 27.46 -2.61
N THR A 66 -7.67 27.98 -1.79
CA THR A 66 -7.79 29.32 -1.19
C THR A 66 -6.86 30.35 -1.82
N GLU A 67 -5.83 29.90 -2.55
CA GLU A 67 -4.86 30.79 -3.18
C GLU A 67 -5.44 31.54 -4.37
N LYS A 68 -5.42 32.87 -4.30
CA LYS A 68 -5.95 33.77 -5.34
C LYS A 68 -4.87 34.37 -6.23
N LYS A 69 -3.62 34.42 -5.77
CA LYS A 69 -2.52 35.05 -6.49
C LYS A 69 -2.05 34.14 -7.63
N PRO A 70 -2.10 34.61 -8.90
CA PRO A 70 -1.81 33.76 -10.05
C PRO A 70 -0.37 33.20 -10.03
N GLU A 71 0.60 33.99 -9.57
CA GLU A 71 2.00 33.57 -9.45
C GLU A 71 2.17 32.39 -8.48
N ARG A 72 1.51 32.45 -7.32
CA ARG A 72 1.55 31.36 -6.33
C ARG A 72 0.82 30.13 -6.84
N ARG A 73 -0.34 30.29 -7.49
CA ARG A 73 -1.07 29.20 -8.13
C ARG A 73 -0.21 28.48 -9.18
N ALA A 74 0.54 29.22 -10.00
CA ALA A 74 1.44 28.66 -11.00
C ALA A 74 2.57 27.81 -10.37
N VAL A 75 3.06 28.19 -9.19
CA VAL A 75 4.02 27.36 -8.44
C VAL A 75 3.36 26.09 -7.93
N LEU A 76 2.20 26.18 -7.27
CA LEU A 76 1.49 25.03 -6.71
C LEU A 76 1.06 24.02 -7.79
N MET A 77 0.62 24.49 -8.96
CA MET A 77 0.27 23.63 -10.09
C MET A 77 1.42 22.74 -10.57
N LYS A 78 2.69 23.16 -10.41
CA LYS A 78 3.86 22.33 -10.74
C LYS A 78 3.98 21.10 -9.85
N TYR A 79 3.50 21.18 -8.60
CA TYR A 79 3.53 20.05 -7.67
C TYR A 79 2.39 19.06 -7.94
N LEU A 80 1.23 19.54 -8.42
CA LEU A 80 0.16 18.65 -8.91
C LEU A 80 0.56 17.87 -10.17
N ALA A 81 1.32 18.47 -11.08
CA ALA A 81 1.72 17.82 -12.33
C ALA A 81 2.76 16.71 -12.14
N LYS A 82 3.53 16.73 -11.04
CA LYS A 82 4.60 15.75 -10.77
C LYS A 82 4.09 14.37 -10.37
N ALA A 83 2.85 14.26 -9.90
CA ALA A 83 2.31 13.02 -9.37
C ALA A 83 2.03 11.93 -10.40
N VAL A 84 1.95 12.27 -11.69
CA VAL A 84 1.79 11.28 -12.76
C VAL A 84 3.10 10.55 -13.08
N ALA A 85 4.25 11.03 -12.58
CA ALA A 85 5.56 10.53 -12.99
C ALA A 85 6.19 9.47 -12.07
N VAL A 86 5.57 9.11 -10.93
CA VAL A 86 6.13 8.10 -10.01
C VAL A 86 5.12 6.97 -9.82
N SER A 87 4.96 6.15 -10.86
CA SER A 87 4.40 4.81 -10.74
C SER A 87 5.53 3.80 -10.92
N ASN A 88 5.56 2.79 -10.04
CA ASN A 88 6.50 1.69 -9.91
C ASN A 88 7.75 1.96 -9.06
N ILE A 89 7.74 1.48 -7.81
CA ILE A 89 8.74 0.53 -7.30
C ILE A 89 8.06 -0.37 -6.23
N ALA A 90 8.12 -1.67 -6.51
CA ALA A 90 8.08 -2.81 -5.60
C ALA A 90 6.80 -3.11 -4.80
N ALA A 91 5.80 -3.69 -5.47
CA ALA A 91 5.09 -4.83 -4.89
C ALA A 91 5.82 -6.12 -5.32
N CYS A 92 6.19 -6.97 -4.35
CA CYS A 92 6.45 -8.42 -4.42
C CYS A 92 7.67 -8.84 -3.59
N ALA A 93 7.43 -9.26 -2.34
CA ALA A 93 8.05 -10.46 -1.76
C ALA A 93 7.22 -10.90 -0.56
N LEU A 94 6.12 -11.61 -0.85
CA LEU A 94 5.29 -12.25 0.16
C LEU A 94 6.09 -13.42 0.75
N ILE A 95 6.48 -13.31 2.02
CA ILE A 95 7.07 -14.40 2.79
C ILE A 95 5.94 -15.35 3.18
N MET A 96 5.87 -16.54 2.58
CA MET A 96 5.24 -17.74 3.17
C MET A 96 5.90 -19.02 2.60
N THR A 97 7.11 -19.33 3.05
CA THR A 97 7.64 -20.70 2.94
C THR A 97 6.93 -21.54 4.01
N PHE A 98 5.84 -22.21 3.63
CA PHE A 98 5.29 -23.29 4.42
C PHE A 98 6.30 -24.44 4.48
N GLY A 99 6.69 -24.79 5.70
CA GLY A 99 7.52 -25.95 5.98
C GLY A 99 6.80 -27.23 5.56
N GLN A 100 7.42 -28.00 4.68
CA GLN A 100 7.12 -29.42 4.58
C GLN A 100 7.92 -30.13 5.66
N SER A 101 7.25 -30.46 6.77
CA SER A 101 7.69 -31.48 7.70
C SER A 101 7.74 -32.80 6.95
N GLN A 102 8.94 -33.34 6.74
CA GLN A 102 9.12 -34.68 6.22
C GLN A 102 9.03 -35.64 7.40
N ASP A 103 7.86 -36.25 7.57
CA ASP A 103 7.67 -37.33 8.54
C ASP A 103 8.56 -38.51 8.15
N ALA A 104 9.44 -38.85 9.08
CA ALA A 104 10.21 -40.07 9.07
C ALA A 104 9.26 -41.27 9.20
N SER A 105 9.35 -42.22 8.26
CA SER A 105 8.90 -43.59 8.49
C SER A 105 10.00 -44.51 8.00
N ALA A 106 10.86 -44.87 8.95
CA ALA A 106 11.71 -46.03 8.86
C ALA A 106 10.82 -47.27 8.75
N SER A 107 11.06 -48.13 7.76
CA SER A 107 10.63 -49.52 7.77
C SER A 107 11.65 -50.32 6.98
N THR A 108 12.62 -50.83 7.73
CA THR A 108 13.56 -51.88 7.35
C THR A 108 12.79 -53.19 7.22
N SER A 109 12.89 -53.85 6.07
CA SER A 109 12.75 -55.31 5.98
C SER A 109 13.42 -55.79 4.67
N THR A 110 14.68 -56.20 4.73
CA THR A 110 15.11 -57.62 4.74
C THR A 110 15.05 -58.28 3.37
N ASP A 111 15.99 -57.96 2.49
CA ASP A 111 16.33 -58.82 1.34
C ASP A 111 17.56 -59.68 1.71
N LEU A 112 17.28 -60.82 2.35
CA LEU A 112 18.15 -61.99 2.29
C LEU A 112 17.88 -62.67 0.94
N GLN A 113 18.71 -62.43 -0.06
CA GLN A 113 18.79 -63.32 -1.21
C GLN A 113 20.00 -64.23 -1.07
N GLN A 114 19.75 -65.28 -0.28
CA GLN A 114 20.60 -66.43 -0.08
C GLN A 114 20.60 -67.30 -1.34
N SER A 115 21.83 -67.60 -1.76
CA SER A 115 22.30 -68.76 -2.53
C SER A 115 21.30 -69.88 -2.87
N GLY A 116 21.25 -70.26 -4.14
CA GLY A 116 20.75 -71.55 -4.62
C GLY A 116 21.38 -71.93 -5.97
N PRO A 117 21.60 -73.23 -6.27
CA PRO A 117 22.86 -73.70 -6.83
C PRO A 117 22.81 -74.14 -8.31
N SER A 118 24.02 -74.38 -8.81
CA SER A 118 24.46 -75.09 -10.02
C SER A 118 23.74 -76.41 -10.35
N ASN A 119 23.39 -76.61 -11.63
CA ASN A 119 23.37 -77.89 -12.39
C ASN A 119 23.21 -77.55 -13.89
N PHE A 120 24.14 -77.80 -14.81
CA PHE A 120 24.69 -79.04 -15.41
C PHE A 120 23.70 -79.86 -16.28
N GLN A 121 24.11 -80.04 -17.55
CA GLN A 121 23.77 -81.05 -18.57
C GLN A 121 22.40 -81.06 -19.28
N ASN A 122 22.43 -80.88 -20.61
CA ASN A 122 22.54 -82.00 -21.57
C ASN A 122 23.17 -81.54 -22.89
#